data_AF-A0AAE0ZWS4-F1
#
_entry.id   AF-A0AAE0ZWS4-F1
#
_cell.length_a   1.000
_cell.length_b   1.000
_cell.length_c   1.000
_cell.angle_alpha   90.00
_cell.angle_beta   90.00
_cell.angle_gamma   90.00
#
_symmetry.space_group_name_H-M   'P 1'
#
loop_
_entity.id
_entity.type
_entity.pdbx_description
1 polymer ?
#
loop_
_entity_poly.entity_id
_entity_poly.type
_entity_poly.pdbx_seq_one_letter_code
_entity_poly.pdbx_strand_id
1 'polypeptide(L)'
;MAAYIITAFMVVLCGHAILYVEATIQAYGCDQDWTNYEDHCYTVIVGEWDNNSAKNVCSDLGANATSIWSPVEMAFIASLWQSHQIDNPYMWTGLRGSGGGSWVWEDKSSFSVLQPETGEYWSVLDKLYPVQGSSTGQSLALTRQGNPVLMSSHDTAGGVVCKKPLPRVFALTTVLNQTSPSLGDRLDIVQSFQRVLPPVLSQVPSRVDSPLVELEVTTDTSCAFQCHRTSPCRVIELSCITQYHCGTYRCSLFDGLPV
;
A
#
# COMPACT_ATOMS: atom_id res chain seq x y z
N MET A 1 -7.19 11.81 -7.94
CA MET A 1 -6.42 12.42 -9.04
C MET A 1 -4.98 12.48 -8.57
N ALA A 2 -4.09 11.65 -9.12
CA ALA A 2 -2.66 11.75 -8.80
C ALA A 2 -2.11 13.05 -9.41
N ALA A 3 -1.53 13.91 -8.58
CA ALA A 3 -0.85 15.12 -9.04
C ALA A 3 0.59 14.73 -9.41
N TYR A 4 0.93 14.88 -10.69
CA TYR A 4 2.28 14.66 -11.17
C TYR A 4 3.04 15.99 -11.09
N ILE A 5 4.02 16.10 -10.20
CA ILE A 5 4.95 17.24 -10.22
C ILE A 5 5.99 16.92 -11.29
N ILE A 6 5.90 17.60 -12.43
CA ILE A 6 6.86 17.46 -13.53
C ILE A 6 7.91 18.57 -13.37
N THR A 7 9.08 18.23 -12.84
CA THR A 7 10.25 19.11 -12.90
C THR A 7 11.02 18.83 -14.19
N ALA A 8 11.14 19.85 -15.05
CA ALA A 8 11.87 19.76 -16.31
C ALA A 8 13.17 20.57 -16.24
N PHE A 9 14.30 19.92 -16.50
CA PHE A 9 15.59 20.58 -16.71
C PHE A 9 16.00 20.48 -18.18
N MET A 10 16.38 21.61 -18.78
CA MET A 10 16.88 21.67 -20.15
C MET A 10 18.40 21.60 -20.12
N VAL A 11 18.98 20.49 -20.59
CA VAL A 11 20.43 20.36 -20.77
C VAL A 11 20.73 20.36 -22.26
N VAL A 12 21.57 21.29 -22.71
CA VAL A 12 22.00 21.35 -24.12
C VAL A 12 23.35 20.66 -24.24
N LEU A 13 23.37 19.45 -24.81
CA LEU A 13 24.59 18.72 -25.13
C LEU A 13 24.76 18.66 -26.65
N CYS A 14 25.93 19.06 -27.16
CA CYS A 14 26.26 19.01 -28.58
C CYS A 14 25.16 19.57 -29.51
N GLY A 15 24.62 20.75 -29.18
CA GLY A 15 23.62 21.44 -29.99
C GLY A 15 22.21 20.83 -29.99
N HIS A 16 21.98 19.78 -29.20
CA HIS A 16 20.66 19.19 -29.01
C HIS A 16 20.13 19.57 -27.63
N ALA A 17 18.90 20.11 -27.58
CA ALA A 17 18.19 20.31 -26.35
C ALA A 17 17.63 18.95 -25.89
N ILE A 18 18.18 18.40 -24.82
CA ILE A 18 17.66 17.19 -24.19
C ILE A 18 16.77 17.64 -23.03
N LEU A 19 15.47 17.36 -23.15
CA LEU A 19 14.51 17.57 -22.08
C LEU A 19 14.70 16.44 -21.06
N TYR A 20 15.32 16.73 -19.92
CA TYR A 20 15.37 15.80 -18.80
C TYR A 20 14.09 15.97 -17.99
N VAL A 21 13.18 15.01 -18.15
CA VAL A 21 12.02 14.85 -17.28
C VAL A 21 12.44 13.87 -16.19
N GLU A 22 12.86 14.39 -15.03
CA GLU A 22 12.88 13.55 -13.83
C GLU A 22 11.43 13.38 -13.41
N ALA A 23 10.80 12.31 -13.89
CA ALA A 23 9.67 11.75 -13.19
C ALA A 23 10.26 11.16 -11.90
N THR A 24 10.29 11.94 -10.82
CA THR A 24 10.38 11.37 -9.49
C THR A 24 9.10 10.58 -9.31
N ILE A 25 9.17 9.33 -9.70
CA ILE A 25 8.13 8.37 -9.49
C ILE A 25 7.99 8.26 -7.97
N GLN A 26 6.99 8.95 -7.43
CA GLN A 26 6.41 8.60 -6.14
C GLN A 26 5.48 7.39 -6.29
N ALA A 27 5.78 6.48 -7.23
CA ALA A 27 5.13 5.17 -7.28
C ALA A 27 5.83 4.15 -6.38
N TYR A 28 7.12 4.35 -6.05
CA TYR A 28 7.86 3.46 -5.16
C TYR A 28 7.74 4.00 -3.73
N GLY A 29 6.72 3.56 -2.99
CA GLY A 29 6.54 3.96 -1.61
C GLY A 29 5.18 4.59 -1.36
N CYS A 30 5.07 5.30 -0.25
CA CYS A 30 3.82 5.93 0.15
C CYS A 30 3.62 7.29 -0.53
N ASP A 31 2.35 7.66 -0.71
CA ASP A 31 1.96 9.00 -1.15
C ASP A 31 2.52 10.07 -0.20
N GLN A 32 2.55 11.32 -0.66
CA GLN A 32 2.95 12.44 0.21
C GLN A 32 2.06 12.48 1.46
N ASP A 33 2.68 12.72 2.62
CA ASP A 33 2.04 12.75 3.95
C ASP A 33 1.54 11.38 4.46
N TRP A 34 2.01 10.29 3.85
CA TRP A 34 1.86 8.93 4.34
C TRP A 34 3.24 8.35 4.74
N THR A 35 3.26 7.63 5.86
CA THR A 35 4.45 6.98 6.38
C THR A 35 4.42 5.49 6.05
N ASN A 36 5.51 4.97 5.49
CA ASN A 36 5.66 3.55 5.25
C ASN A 36 5.95 2.80 6.57
N TYR A 37 5.29 1.66 6.75
CA TYR A 37 5.67 0.64 7.71
C TYR A 37 5.32 -0.74 7.13
N GLU A 38 6.33 -1.57 6.95
CA GLU A 38 6.24 -2.88 6.30
C GLU A 38 5.55 -2.82 4.91
N ASP A 39 4.52 -3.63 4.69
CA ASP A 39 3.74 -3.73 3.46
C ASP A 39 2.62 -2.67 3.35
N HIS A 40 2.61 -1.64 4.21
CA HIS A 40 1.51 -0.68 4.30
C HIS A 40 1.98 0.78 4.36
N CYS A 41 1.04 1.68 4.03
CA CYS A 41 1.14 3.12 4.21
C CYS A 41 0.13 3.56 5.26
N TYR A 42 0.58 4.43 6.16
CA TYR A 42 -0.22 4.96 7.26
C TYR A 42 -0.28 6.46 7.21
N THR A 43 -1.41 7.03 7.59
CA THR A 43 -1.51 8.46 7.88
C THR A 43 -2.48 8.66 9.04
N VAL A 44 -2.26 9.75 9.78
CA VAL A 44 -3.10 10.14 10.90
C VAL A 44 -3.85 11.39 10.48
N ILE A 45 -5.17 11.34 10.56
CA ILE A 45 -6.03 12.49 10.29
C ILE A 45 -6.58 13.00 11.61
N VAL A 46 -6.25 14.25 11.91
CA VAL A 46 -6.71 14.96 13.11
C VAL A 46 -8.08 15.56 12.85
N GLY A 47 -9.00 15.34 13.78
CA GLY A 47 -10.33 15.95 13.79
C GLY A 47 -11.29 15.23 14.72
N GLU A 48 -12.35 15.93 15.10
CA GLU A 48 -13.32 15.45 16.07
C GLU A 48 -14.47 14.70 15.39
N TRP A 49 -14.43 13.37 15.48
CA TRP A 49 -15.41 12.50 14.83
C TRP A 49 -15.86 11.34 15.70
N ASP A 50 -17.08 10.89 15.47
CA ASP A 50 -17.52 9.56 15.87
C ASP A 50 -16.84 8.47 15.02
N ASN A 51 -16.94 7.21 15.44
CA ASN A 51 -16.21 6.13 14.77
C ASN A 51 -16.65 5.92 13.32
N ASN A 52 -17.93 6.13 13.00
CA ASN A 52 -18.45 5.95 11.65
C ASN A 52 -17.94 7.06 10.71
N SER A 53 -17.95 8.31 11.18
CA SER A 53 -17.48 9.46 10.42
C SER A 53 -15.97 9.38 10.19
N ALA A 54 -15.21 8.99 11.21
CA ALA A 54 -13.77 8.72 11.10
C ALA A 54 -13.44 7.66 10.04
N LYS A 55 -14.26 6.61 9.89
CA LYS A 55 -14.06 5.61 8.84
C LYS A 55 -14.28 6.17 7.44
N ASN A 56 -15.29 7.03 7.28
CA ASN A 56 -15.55 7.71 6.01
C ASN A 56 -14.35 8.59 5.62
N VAL A 57 -13.73 9.27 6.58
CA VAL A 57 -12.49 10.05 6.34
C VAL A 57 -11.39 9.18 5.72
N CYS A 58 -11.16 7.97 6.24
CA CYS A 58 -10.18 7.07 5.63
C CYS A 58 -10.62 6.56 4.25
N SER A 59 -11.91 6.25 4.08
CA SER A 59 -12.47 5.80 2.80
C SER A 59 -12.31 6.84 1.70
N ASP A 60 -12.52 8.12 2.01
CA ASP A 60 -12.35 9.24 1.07
C ASP A 60 -10.89 9.39 0.59
N LEU A 61 -9.94 8.88 1.37
CA LEU A 61 -8.51 8.82 1.03
C LEU A 61 -8.10 7.53 0.30
N GLY A 62 -9.06 6.65 -0.04
CA GLY A 62 -8.79 5.35 -0.65
C GLY A 62 -8.11 4.37 0.29
N ALA A 63 -8.39 4.48 1.59
CA ALA A 63 -7.81 3.67 2.66
C ALA A 63 -8.91 3.15 3.62
N ASN A 64 -8.50 2.34 4.59
CA ASN A 64 -9.37 1.87 5.66
C ASN A 64 -8.88 2.41 7.00
N ALA A 65 -9.79 2.56 7.97
CA ALA A 65 -9.36 2.75 9.36
C ALA A 65 -8.55 1.53 9.81
N THR A 66 -7.41 1.77 10.48
CA THR A 66 -6.35 0.75 10.60
C THR A 66 -6.81 -0.52 11.30
N SER A 67 -6.41 -1.67 10.75
CA SER A 67 -6.20 -2.89 11.51
C SER A 67 -4.84 -2.85 12.22
N ILE A 68 -4.70 -3.64 13.29
CA ILE A 68 -3.44 -3.79 14.03
C ILE A 68 -3.20 -5.28 14.21
N TRP A 69 -2.01 -5.75 13.85
CA TRP A 69 -1.62 -7.16 13.76
C TRP A 69 -0.43 -7.51 14.65
N SER A 70 0.29 -6.52 15.19
CA SER A 70 1.35 -6.76 16.16
C SER A 70 1.48 -5.65 17.20
N PRO A 71 2.10 -5.94 18.36
CA PRO A 71 2.49 -4.91 19.33
C PRO A 71 3.44 -3.85 18.75
N VAL A 72 4.30 -4.24 17.80
CA VAL A 72 5.26 -3.33 17.16
C VAL A 72 4.55 -2.37 16.22
N GLU A 73 3.60 -2.85 15.42
CA GLU A 73 2.74 -2.00 14.56
C GLU A 73 1.93 -1.01 15.41
N MET A 74 1.36 -1.46 16.52
CA MET A 74 0.64 -0.59 17.46
C MET A 74 1.52 0.54 18.00
N ALA A 75 2.76 0.23 18.37
CA ALA A 75 3.71 1.23 18.87
C ALA A 75 4.11 2.22 17.77
N PHE A 76 4.30 1.74 16.54
CA PHE A 76 4.53 2.58 15.37
C PHE A 76 3.35 3.54 15.13
N ILE A 77 2.11 3.03 15.12
CA ILE A 77 0.89 3.85 14.98
C ILE A 77 0.81 4.92 16.07
N ALA A 78 1.12 4.56 17.32
CA ALA A 78 1.12 5.50 18.44
C ALA A 78 2.16 6.63 18.24
N SER A 79 3.32 6.32 17.65
CA SER A 79 4.35 7.32 17.36
C SER A 79 3.90 8.37 16.34
N LEU A 80 3.09 7.97 15.35
CA LEU A 80 2.49 8.90 14.39
C LEU A 80 1.56 9.89 15.11
N TRP A 81 0.72 9.38 16.00
CA TRP A 81 -0.24 10.18 16.76
C TRP A 81 0.42 11.16 17.74
N GLN A 82 1.51 10.75 18.39
CA GLN A 82 2.22 11.58 19.38
C GLN A 82 2.76 12.89 18.80
N SER A 83 3.06 12.92 17.50
CA SER A 83 3.60 14.08 16.80
C SER A 83 2.63 15.27 16.73
N HIS A 84 1.32 15.03 16.92
CA HIS A 84 0.29 16.06 16.83
C HIS A 84 -0.03 16.69 18.19
N GLN A 85 -0.32 18.00 18.21
CA GLN A 85 -0.79 18.73 19.39
C GLN A 85 -2.31 18.84 19.36
N ILE A 86 -3.00 17.99 20.13
CA ILE A 86 -4.47 17.84 20.08
C ILE A 86 -5.00 17.71 21.50
N ASP A 87 -6.17 18.31 21.74
CA ASP A 87 -6.84 18.33 23.05
C ASP A 87 -7.48 16.97 23.39
N ASN A 88 -8.16 16.35 22.41
CA ASN A 88 -8.72 15.01 22.57
C ASN A 88 -7.62 13.95 22.33
N PRO A 89 -7.23 13.16 23.34
CA PRO A 89 -6.06 12.27 23.25
C PRO A 89 -6.36 10.93 22.57
N TYR A 90 -7.61 10.69 22.17
CA TYR A 90 -8.05 9.42 21.59
C TYR A 90 -7.98 9.46 20.07
N MET A 91 -7.59 8.34 19.48
CA MET A 91 -7.54 8.15 18.04
C MET A 91 -8.29 6.87 17.67
N TRP A 92 -9.24 6.96 16.74
CA TRP A 92 -10.00 5.81 16.26
C TRP A 92 -9.14 4.84 15.45
N THR A 93 -9.48 3.56 15.58
CA THR A 93 -8.99 2.46 14.73
C THR A 93 -10.16 1.83 13.96
N GLY A 94 -9.87 0.83 13.13
CA GLY A 94 -10.87 0.10 12.36
C GLY A 94 -11.69 -0.93 13.17
N LEU A 95 -11.32 -1.25 14.41
CA LEU A 95 -12.01 -2.31 15.15
C LEU A 95 -13.36 -1.83 15.69
N ARG A 96 -14.41 -2.60 15.41
CA ARG A 96 -15.73 -2.43 16.01
C ARG A 96 -16.31 -3.75 16.48
N GLY A 97 -17.17 -3.68 17.49
CA GLY A 97 -17.99 -4.81 17.87
C GLY A 97 -19.11 -5.08 16.85
N SER A 98 -19.28 -6.34 16.48
CA SER A 98 -20.41 -6.79 15.63
C SER A 98 -21.59 -7.31 16.45
N GLY A 99 -21.46 -7.35 17.78
CA GLY A 99 -22.46 -7.85 18.72
C GLY A 99 -22.17 -9.29 19.16
N GLY A 100 -22.82 -9.73 20.24
CA GLY A 100 -22.65 -11.08 20.79
C GLY A 100 -21.22 -11.42 21.25
N GLY A 101 -20.41 -10.40 21.57
CA GLY A 101 -19.01 -10.57 21.98
C GLY A 101 -18.02 -10.69 20.80
N SER A 102 -18.48 -10.56 19.56
CA SER A 102 -17.63 -10.62 18.36
C SER A 102 -17.09 -9.24 17.97
N TRP A 103 -15.92 -9.25 17.32
CA TRP A 103 -15.17 -8.07 16.88
C TRP A 103 -14.72 -8.23 15.44
N VAL A 104 -14.71 -7.13 14.68
CA VAL A 104 -14.33 -7.12 13.27
C VAL A 104 -13.52 -5.87 12.93
N TRP A 105 -12.51 -6.04 12.08
CA TRP A 105 -11.77 -4.94 11.47
C TRP A 105 -12.50 -4.42 10.23
N GLU A 106 -12.39 -3.12 9.99
CA GLU A 106 -13.03 -2.46 8.84
C GLU A 106 -12.46 -2.94 7.48
N ASP A 107 -11.18 -3.26 7.43
CA ASP A 107 -10.49 -3.78 6.23
C ASP A 107 -10.74 -5.29 5.99
N LYS A 108 -11.55 -5.94 6.85
CA LYS A 108 -11.86 -7.37 6.85
C LYS A 108 -10.64 -8.27 7.09
N SER A 109 -9.56 -7.73 7.67
CA SER A 109 -8.43 -8.55 8.11
C SER A 109 -8.87 -9.51 9.23
N SER A 110 -8.11 -10.60 9.39
CA SER A 110 -8.31 -11.50 10.53
C SER A 110 -8.23 -10.73 11.86
N PHE A 111 -9.12 -11.05 12.78
CA PHE A 111 -9.17 -10.41 14.09
C PHE A 111 -7.95 -10.79 14.96
N SER A 112 -7.56 -12.07 14.93
CA SER A 112 -6.33 -12.58 15.53
C SER A 112 -5.33 -13.00 14.45
N VAL A 113 -4.05 -12.73 14.71
CA VAL A 113 -2.94 -13.03 13.78
C VAL A 113 -1.94 -13.94 14.48
N LEU A 114 -1.46 -14.97 13.79
CA LEU A 114 -0.40 -15.85 14.27
C LEU A 114 0.94 -15.12 14.21
N GLN A 115 1.61 -14.98 15.34
CA GLN A 115 2.98 -14.44 15.41
C GLN A 115 3.99 -15.55 15.08
N PRO A 116 4.76 -15.43 13.99
CA PRO A 116 5.73 -16.47 13.61
C PRO A 116 6.82 -16.71 14.66
N GLU A 117 7.23 -15.67 15.38
CA GLU A 117 8.31 -15.73 16.36
C GLU A 117 7.92 -16.47 17.66
N THR A 118 6.66 -16.35 18.10
CA THR A 118 6.17 -17.00 19.33
C THR A 118 5.33 -18.24 19.05
N GLY A 119 4.72 -18.35 17.87
CA GLY A 119 3.72 -19.36 17.55
C GLY A 119 2.35 -19.12 18.20
N GLU A 120 2.16 -17.97 18.86
CA GLU A 120 0.92 -17.61 19.54
C GLU A 120 0.03 -16.73 18.65
N TYR A 121 -1.27 -16.77 18.90
CA TYR A 121 -2.20 -15.82 18.30
C TYR A 121 -2.22 -14.55 19.13
N TRP A 122 -2.16 -13.41 18.45
CA TRP A 122 -2.24 -12.10 19.07
C TRP A 122 -3.48 -11.34 18.60
N SER A 123 -4.13 -10.65 19.53
CA SER A 123 -5.14 -9.64 19.25
C SER A 123 -4.91 -8.40 20.12
N VAL A 124 -5.35 -7.25 19.62
CA VAL A 124 -5.30 -6.00 20.42
C VAL A 124 -6.11 -6.09 21.72
N LEU A 125 -7.14 -6.95 21.77
CA LEU A 125 -7.95 -7.13 22.96
C LEU A 125 -7.22 -7.90 24.08
N ASP A 126 -6.14 -8.63 23.77
CA ASP A 126 -5.34 -9.32 24.79
C ASP A 126 -4.73 -8.33 25.80
N LYS A 127 -4.56 -7.06 25.39
CA LYS A 127 -4.09 -5.97 26.25
C LYS A 127 -5.21 -5.30 27.07
N LEU A 128 -6.48 -5.56 26.77
CA LEU A 128 -7.62 -4.84 27.36
C LEU A 128 -8.18 -5.48 28.64
N TYR A 129 -7.48 -6.45 29.25
CA TYR A 129 -8.01 -7.34 30.29
C TYR A 129 -9.26 -8.10 29.79
N PRO A 130 -9.82 -9.11 30.49
CA PRO A 130 -10.95 -9.86 29.93
C PRO A 130 -12.12 -8.92 29.62
N VAL A 131 -12.33 -8.66 28.32
CA VAL A 131 -13.47 -7.92 27.78
C VAL A 131 -14.72 -8.74 28.09
N GLN A 132 -15.41 -8.37 29.16
CA GLN A 132 -16.66 -9.01 29.57
C GLN A 132 -17.83 -8.10 29.21
N GLY A 133 -18.74 -8.59 28.38
CA GLY A 133 -19.97 -7.87 28.03
C GLY A 133 -20.31 -7.88 26.55
N SER A 134 -21.32 -7.10 26.19
CA SER A 134 -21.76 -6.91 24.81
C SER A 134 -20.80 -5.98 24.06
N SER A 135 -20.19 -6.48 22.98
CA SER A 135 -19.37 -5.66 22.07
C SER A 135 -20.22 -4.70 21.21
N THR A 136 -21.55 -4.83 21.20
CA THR A 136 -22.44 -4.00 20.39
C THR A 136 -22.28 -2.52 20.74
N GLY A 137 -22.00 -1.69 19.72
CA GLY A 137 -21.86 -0.23 19.88
C GLY A 137 -20.54 0.20 20.50
N GLN A 138 -19.57 -0.71 20.63
CA GLN A 138 -18.22 -0.37 21.07
C GLN A 138 -17.24 -0.38 19.88
N SER A 139 -16.33 0.59 19.90
CA SER A 139 -15.22 0.69 18.95
C SER A 139 -13.90 0.85 19.70
N LEU A 140 -12.82 0.43 19.07
CA LEU A 140 -11.49 0.56 19.63
C LEU A 140 -10.85 1.90 19.24
N ALA A 141 -10.38 2.62 20.26
CA ALA A 141 -9.50 3.75 20.09
C ALA A 141 -8.14 3.45 20.75
N LEU A 142 -7.12 4.21 20.37
CA LEU A 142 -5.83 4.26 21.07
C LEU A 142 -5.72 5.57 21.84
N THR A 143 -5.13 5.53 23.03
CA THR A 143 -4.69 6.76 23.71
C THR A 143 -3.47 7.36 23.03
N ARG A 144 -3.08 8.56 23.46
CA ARG A 144 -1.83 9.21 23.03
C ARG A 144 -0.57 8.36 23.24
N GLN A 145 -0.56 7.49 24.24
CA GLN A 145 0.54 6.58 24.54
C GLN A 145 0.46 5.26 23.77
N GLY A 146 -0.56 5.06 22.93
CA GLY A 146 -0.77 3.82 22.19
C GLY A 146 -1.47 2.72 22.98
N ASN A 147 -2.06 3.05 24.14
CA ASN A 147 -2.81 2.06 24.91
C ASN A 147 -4.20 1.87 24.29
N PRO A 148 -4.66 0.64 24.07
CA PRO A 148 -5.99 0.39 23.56
C PRO A 148 -7.04 0.77 24.62
N VAL A 149 -8.15 1.35 24.15
CA VAL A 149 -9.34 1.65 24.96
C VAL A 149 -10.60 1.30 24.16
N LEU A 150 -11.62 0.78 24.84
CA LEU A 150 -12.95 0.64 24.25
C LEU A 150 -13.79 1.85 24.62
N MET A 151 -14.40 2.46 23.61
CA MET A 151 -15.28 3.63 23.74
C MET A 151 -16.58 3.37 23.00
N SER A 152 -17.64 4.14 23.30
CA SER A 152 -18.86 4.08 22.51
C SER A 152 -18.54 4.50 21.07
N SER A 153 -19.07 3.79 20.08
CA SER A 153 -18.88 4.15 18.67
C SER A 153 -19.44 5.54 18.32
N HIS A 154 -20.30 6.09 19.18
CA HIS A 154 -20.87 7.44 19.07
C HIS A 154 -20.08 8.52 19.82
N ASP A 155 -19.10 8.14 20.64
CA ASP A 155 -18.22 9.11 21.30
C ASP A 155 -17.31 9.78 20.27
N THR A 156 -16.75 10.93 20.64
CA THR A 156 -15.84 11.68 19.77
C THR A 156 -14.39 11.38 20.14
N ALA A 157 -13.57 11.05 19.14
CA ALA A 157 -12.11 10.96 19.26
C ALA A 157 -11.46 12.13 18.52
N GLY A 158 -10.21 12.46 18.86
CA GLY A 158 -9.46 13.57 18.27
C GLY A 158 -8.87 13.27 16.89
N GLY A 159 -9.02 12.05 16.39
CA GLY A 159 -8.56 11.69 15.06
C GLY A 159 -8.77 10.22 14.73
N VAL A 160 -8.23 9.82 13.58
CA VAL A 160 -8.26 8.45 13.08
C VAL A 160 -6.95 8.11 12.39
N VAL A 161 -6.50 6.87 12.53
CA VAL A 161 -5.39 6.34 11.74
C VAL A 161 -5.93 5.55 10.55
N CYS A 162 -5.47 5.93 9.36
CA CYS A 162 -5.82 5.27 8.11
C CYS A 162 -4.63 4.42 7.62
N LYS A 163 -4.95 3.24 7.09
CA LYS A 163 -4.01 2.26 6.55
C LYS A 163 -4.44 1.85 5.14
N LYS A 164 -3.49 1.77 4.23
CA LYS A 164 -3.69 1.19 2.90
C LYS A 164 -2.46 0.36 2.49
N PRO A 165 -2.61 -0.60 1.57
CA PRO A 165 -1.48 -1.36 1.06
C PRO A 165 -0.43 -0.43 0.44
N LEU A 166 0.85 -0.73 0.68
CA LEU A 166 1.95 -0.04 0.01
C LEU A 166 1.81 -0.28 -1.51
N PRO A 167 1.83 0.77 -2.34
CA PRO A 167 1.78 0.63 -3.79
C PRO A 167 2.88 -0.29 -4.29
N ARG A 168 2.49 -1.26 -5.13
CA ARG A 168 3.43 -2.06 -5.92
C ARG A 168 3.50 -1.45 -7.30
N VAL A 169 4.63 -1.57 -7.96
CA VAL A 169 4.87 -0.88 -9.23
C VAL A 169 5.33 -1.87 -10.28
N PHE A 170 4.96 -1.57 -11.52
CA PHE A 170 5.30 -2.37 -12.68
C PHE A 170 6.30 -1.58 -13.53
N ALA A 171 7.50 -2.12 -13.71
CA ALA A 171 8.41 -1.66 -14.74
C ALA A 171 8.26 -2.60 -15.95
N LEU A 172 7.99 -2.05 -17.13
CA LEU A 172 7.99 -2.84 -18.37
C LEU A 172 9.22 -2.42 -19.17
N THR A 173 10.18 -3.32 -19.33
CA THR A 173 11.30 -3.10 -20.25
C THR A 173 10.95 -3.71 -21.61
N THR A 174 10.53 -2.81 -22.52
CA THR A 174 10.42 -3.00 -23.98
C THR A 174 9.65 -4.21 -24.51
N VAL A 175 8.41 -3.98 -24.95
CA VAL A 175 7.80 -4.74 -26.08
C VAL A 175 8.00 -3.99 -27.42
N LEU A 176 8.51 -2.76 -27.40
CA LEU A 176 8.55 -1.90 -28.59
C LEU A 176 9.98 -1.52 -28.97
N ASN A 177 10.66 -2.40 -29.72
CA ASN A 177 11.61 -1.91 -30.73
C ASN A 177 11.91 -2.88 -31.89
N GLN A 178 11.14 -3.97 -32.08
CA GLN A 178 11.37 -4.90 -33.19
C GLN A 178 10.16 -5.26 -34.06
N THR A 179 9.00 -4.64 -33.85
CA THR A 179 7.90 -4.72 -34.81
C THR A 179 7.90 -3.49 -35.70
N SER A 180 8.63 -3.58 -36.82
CA SER A 180 8.31 -2.73 -37.97
C SER A 180 6.85 -3.00 -38.33
N PRO A 181 5.95 -2.01 -38.38
CA PRO A 181 4.56 -2.27 -38.70
C PRO A 181 4.50 -2.74 -40.17
N SER A 182 4.17 -4.01 -40.39
CA SER A 182 3.75 -4.44 -41.71
C SER A 182 2.42 -3.75 -42.02
N LEU A 183 2.44 -2.96 -43.08
CA LEU A 183 1.32 -2.19 -43.60
C LEU A 183 0.26 -3.17 -44.14
N GLY A 184 -0.55 -3.77 -43.27
CA GLY A 184 -1.46 -4.84 -43.69
C GLY A 184 -2.62 -5.17 -42.76
N ASP A 185 -2.39 -5.29 -41.45
CA ASP A 185 -3.44 -5.77 -40.53
C ASP A 185 -3.96 -4.65 -39.63
N ARG A 186 -5.16 -4.19 -39.99
CA ARG A 186 -5.94 -3.17 -39.29
C ARG A 186 -6.28 -3.64 -37.88
N LEU A 187 -5.71 -2.93 -36.89
CA LEU A 187 -6.44 -2.30 -35.78
C LEU A 187 -7.07 -3.14 -34.65
N ASP A 188 -6.56 -4.32 -34.30
CA ASP A 188 -7.15 -5.11 -33.18
C ASP A 188 -6.22 -5.56 -32.02
N ILE A 189 -4.94 -5.16 -31.94
CA ILE A 189 -4.00 -5.77 -30.95
C ILE A 189 -3.53 -4.84 -29.82
N VAL A 190 -3.84 -3.54 -29.82
CA VAL A 190 -3.33 -2.63 -28.76
C VAL A 190 -4.36 -2.26 -27.68
N GLN A 191 -5.58 -2.83 -27.71
CA GLN A 191 -6.65 -2.39 -26.81
C GLN A 191 -6.88 -3.23 -25.53
N SER A 192 -6.04 -4.21 -25.19
CA SER A 192 -6.38 -5.16 -24.11
C SER A 192 -5.67 -4.98 -22.76
N PHE A 193 -4.60 -4.19 -22.65
CA PHE A 193 -3.73 -4.19 -21.46
C PHE A 193 -3.76 -2.92 -20.60
N GLN A 194 -4.85 -2.16 -20.64
CA GLN A 194 -5.14 -1.13 -19.62
C GLN A 194 -5.77 -1.71 -18.34
N ARG A 195 -5.81 -3.04 -18.17
CA ARG A 195 -6.43 -3.67 -17.01
C ARG A 195 -5.42 -3.88 -15.87
N VAL A 196 -5.59 -3.10 -14.81
CA VAL A 196 -5.26 -3.50 -13.42
C VAL A 196 -3.77 -3.54 -13.06
N LEU A 197 -2.90 -2.85 -13.81
CA LEU A 197 -1.51 -2.68 -13.41
C LEU A 197 -1.27 -1.26 -12.84
N PRO A 198 -0.68 -1.10 -11.63
CA PRO A 198 -0.23 0.17 -11.07
C PRO A 198 0.64 0.99 -12.04
N PRO A 199 0.95 2.26 -11.74
CA PRO A 199 1.66 3.15 -12.68
C PRO A 199 2.88 2.47 -13.30
N VAL A 200 2.95 2.54 -14.62
CA VAL A 200 4.02 1.93 -15.40
C VAL A 200 5.25 2.82 -15.36
N LEU A 201 6.39 2.20 -15.13
CA LEU A 201 7.69 2.86 -15.12
C LEU A 201 8.35 2.66 -16.45
N SER A 202 8.96 3.73 -16.95
CA SER A 202 9.78 3.66 -18.16
C SER A 202 11.07 2.86 -17.94
N GLN A 203 11.59 2.80 -16.71
CA GLN A 203 12.82 2.10 -16.35
C GLN A 203 12.77 1.60 -14.88
N VAL A 204 13.42 0.47 -14.60
CA VAL A 204 13.72 0.01 -13.23
C VAL A 204 14.75 0.97 -12.62
N PRO A 205 14.61 1.42 -11.36
CA PRO A 205 15.60 2.27 -10.71
C PRO A 205 16.99 1.61 -10.72
N SER A 206 18.00 2.38 -11.13
CA SER A 206 19.38 1.96 -11.40
C SER A 206 20.21 1.54 -10.17
N ARG A 207 19.57 1.25 -9.02
CA ARG A 207 20.21 0.88 -7.75
C ARG A 207 19.95 -0.55 -7.28
N VAL A 208 19.16 -1.35 -8.01
CA VAL A 208 18.92 -2.75 -7.63
C VAL A 208 19.80 -3.66 -8.47
N ASP A 209 21.01 -3.95 -7.98
CA ASP A 209 22.05 -4.65 -8.76
C ASP A 209 21.73 -6.13 -9.04
N SER A 210 20.71 -6.71 -8.41
CA SER A 210 20.26 -8.09 -8.67
C SER A 210 18.79 -8.30 -8.29
N PRO A 211 18.02 -9.07 -9.07
CA PRO A 211 16.64 -9.41 -8.73
C PRO A 211 16.60 -10.33 -7.49
N LEU A 212 15.56 -10.16 -6.66
CA LEU A 212 15.21 -11.07 -5.57
C LEU A 212 14.95 -12.49 -6.10
N VAL A 213 14.25 -12.57 -7.23
CA VAL A 213 13.89 -13.80 -7.93
C VAL A 213 13.80 -13.49 -9.42
N GLU A 214 14.29 -14.40 -10.24
CA GLU A 214 14.07 -14.40 -11.69
C GLU A 214 13.39 -15.72 -12.09
N LEU A 215 12.30 -15.62 -12.85
CA LEU A 215 11.52 -16.78 -13.28
C LEU A 215 10.87 -16.56 -14.65
N GLU A 216 10.43 -17.65 -15.29
CA GLU A 216 9.61 -17.58 -16.49
C GLU A 216 8.13 -17.71 -16.15
N VAL A 217 7.31 -16.83 -16.73
CA VAL A 217 5.86 -16.84 -16.57
C VAL A 217 5.17 -16.77 -17.93
N THR A 218 3.94 -17.27 -18.02
CA THR A 218 3.13 -17.18 -19.25
C THR A 218 2.22 -15.95 -19.27
N THR A 219 2.02 -15.29 -18.13
CA THR A 219 1.20 -14.08 -18.00
C THR A 219 1.85 -13.05 -17.08
N ASP A 220 1.60 -11.78 -17.35
CA ASP A 220 1.92 -10.63 -16.50
C ASP A 220 1.36 -10.77 -15.08
N THR A 221 0.11 -11.21 -14.98
CA THR A 221 -0.61 -11.49 -13.73
C THR A 221 0.08 -12.55 -12.88
N SER A 222 0.72 -13.55 -13.52
CA SER A 222 1.48 -14.57 -12.81
C SER A 222 2.74 -13.99 -12.18
N CYS A 223 3.44 -13.08 -12.86
CA CYS A 223 4.59 -12.36 -12.27
C CYS A 223 4.16 -11.45 -11.10
N ALA A 224 3.04 -10.72 -11.27
CA ALA A 224 2.44 -9.91 -10.22
C ALA A 224 2.09 -10.75 -8.98
N PHE A 225 1.52 -11.93 -9.18
CA PHE A 225 1.18 -12.86 -8.11
C PHE A 225 2.43 -13.40 -7.39
N GLN A 226 3.50 -13.69 -8.12
CA GLN A 226 4.76 -14.11 -7.51
C GLN A 226 5.38 -12.99 -6.69
N CYS A 227 5.39 -11.75 -7.20
CA CYS A 227 5.78 -10.59 -6.41
C CYS A 227 4.92 -10.41 -5.16
N HIS A 228 3.61 -10.67 -5.24
CA HIS A 228 2.74 -10.59 -4.06
C HIS A 228 3.15 -11.55 -2.94
N ARG A 229 3.71 -12.72 -3.28
CA ARG A 229 4.09 -13.76 -2.32
C ARG A 229 5.55 -13.72 -1.90
N THR A 230 6.37 -12.98 -2.62
CA THR A 230 7.80 -12.83 -2.35
C THR A 230 8.01 -11.51 -1.60
N SER A 231 8.15 -11.55 -0.28
CA SER A 231 8.59 -10.36 0.48
C SER A 231 10.10 -10.18 0.34
N PRO A 232 10.65 -8.96 0.12
CA PRO A 232 9.99 -7.65 0.10
C PRO A 232 9.73 -7.12 -1.33
N CYS A 233 9.25 -7.95 -2.27
CA CYS A 233 9.04 -7.53 -3.65
C CYS A 233 8.05 -6.36 -3.77
N ARG A 234 8.44 -5.35 -4.55
CA ARG A 234 7.62 -4.17 -4.86
C ARG A 234 7.61 -3.82 -6.33
N VAL A 235 8.67 -4.17 -7.04
CA VAL A 235 8.83 -3.86 -8.45
C VAL A 235 8.93 -5.17 -9.21
N ILE A 236 8.13 -5.29 -10.27
CA ILE A 236 8.34 -6.36 -11.24
C ILE A 236 8.87 -5.79 -12.54
N GLU A 237 9.77 -6.53 -13.19
CA GLU A 237 10.18 -6.33 -14.56
C GLU A 237 9.72 -7.51 -15.40
N LEU A 238 9.06 -7.21 -16.50
CA LEU A 238 8.65 -8.19 -17.50
C LEU A 238 9.34 -7.93 -18.82
N SER A 239 10.09 -8.91 -19.32
CA SER A 239 10.73 -8.87 -20.63
C SER A 239 10.23 -10.03 -21.49
N CYS A 240 9.84 -9.74 -22.73
CA CYS A 240 9.37 -10.78 -23.64
C CYS A 240 10.53 -11.67 -24.12
N ILE A 241 10.32 -13.00 -24.15
CA ILE A 241 11.34 -13.94 -24.63
C ILE A 241 11.34 -14.07 -26.16
N THR A 242 10.21 -13.83 -26.83
CA THR A 242 10.01 -14.08 -28.27
C THR A 242 9.67 -12.81 -29.06
N GLN A 243 10.10 -12.74 -30.33
CA GLN A 243 9.97 -11.54 -31.17
C GLN A 243 8.58 -11.33 -31.82
N TYR A 244 7.78 -12.39 -31.96
CA TYR A 244 6.58 -12.37 -32.82
C TYR A 244 5.26 -12.52 -32.07
N HIS A 245 5.25 -13.27 -30.96
CA HIS A 245 4.10 -13.42 -30.06
C HIS A 245 4.59 -13.73 -28.65
N CYS A 246 4.29 -12.86 -27.70
CA CYS A 246 4.76 -13.01 -26.32
C CYS A 246 3.93 -14.06 -25.56
N GLY A 247 4.29 -15.34 -25.69
CA GLY A 247 3.72 -16.46 -24.95
C GLY A 247 4.41 -16.75 -23.61
N THR A 248 5.66 -16.27 -23.47
CA THR A 248 6.48 -16.44 -22.26
C THR A 248 7.25 -15.15 -21.98
N TYR A 249 7.31 -14.79 -20.71
CA TYR A 249 7.98 -13.60 -20.19
C TYR A 249 9.06 -14.02 -19.20
N ARG A 250 10.21 -13.33 -19.26
CA ARG A 250 11.15 -13.28 -18.14
C ARG A 250 10.59 -12.29 -17.12
N CYS A 251 10.38 -12.77 -15.90
CA CYS A 251 9.86 -12.03 -14.77
C CYS A 251 10.97 -11.87 -13.73
N SER A 252 11.41 -10.64 -13.53
CA SER A 252 12.40 -10.29 -12.51
C SER A 252 11.70 -9.52 -11.39
N LEU A 253 11.91 -9.96 -10.15
CA LEU A 253 11.32 -9.37 -8.96
C LEU A 253 12.37 -8.53 -8.25
N PHE A 254 12.04 -7.30 -7.88
CA PHE A 254 12.94 -6.39 -7.16
C PHE A 254 12.28 -5.88 -5.89
N ASP A 255 13.11 -5.55 -4.90
CA ASP A 255 12.65 -4.80 -3.74
C ASP A 255 12.23 -3.38 -4.14
N GLY A 256 11.50 -2.71 -3.26
CA GLY A 256 11.28 -1.27 -3.39
C GLY A 256 12.45 -0.55 -2.75
N LEU A 257 12.92 0.55 -3.34
CA LEU A 257 13.90 1.40 -2.68
C LEU A 257 13.35 1.84 -1.31
N PRO A 258 14.16 1.79 -0.23
CA PRO A 258 13.80 2.46 1.01
C PRO A 258 13.72 3.98 0.73
N VAL A 259 12.62 4.59 1.18
CA VAL A 259 12.42 6.05 1.15
C VAL A 259 13.38 6.72 2.12
#